data_AF-A0A965C3G5-F1
#
_entry.id   AF-A0A965C3G5-F1
#
_cell.length_a   1.000
_cell.length_b   1.000
_cell.length_c   1.000
_cell.angle_alpha   90.00
_cell.angle_beta   90.00
_cell.angle_gamma   90.00
#
_symmetry.space_group_name_H-M   'P 1'
#
loop_
_entity.id
_entity.type
_entity.pdbx_description
1 polymer ?
#
loop_
_entity_poly.entity_id
_entity_poly.type
_entity_poly.pdbx_seq_one_letter_code
_entity_poly.pdbx_strand_id
1 'polypeptide(L)'
;MWPNVDIEALSFASKFLLIYGALMGLACGLTFVVSLYDERTLREVGIWMKPMKFMAATALFAWTTVWLTELANSAVTHGQAYLGICALLVITSLFEVVYITYQASQGEASHYNISDPWHALMFGLMALAAVGLTASQGWLAWALWKARPIGPLSVTTWGVIIGLTLTFVLSTISGFMLGGNQPPSGSGMPIVGWHLYKDIRPSHFLGVHAQQLIPLWGIVVDRLFGNDA
;
A
#
# COMPACT_ATOMS: atom_id res chain seq x y z
N MET A 1 5.71 -21.04 -15.41
CA MET A 1 5.05 -21.55 -14.18
C MET A 1 4.85 -20.36 -13.25
N TRP A 2 3.65 -20.10 -12.72
CA TRP A 2 3.54 -19.19 -11.57
C TRP A 2 4.36 -19.82 -10.42
N PRO A 3 5.13 -19.06 -9.63
CA PRO A 3 5.85 -19.65 -8.51
C PRO A 3 4.82 -20.30 -7.57
N ASN A 4 4.94 -21.60 -7.35
CA ASN A 4 4.21 -22.29 -6.29
C ASN A 4 4.75 -21.73 -4.96
N VAL A 5 3.99 -20.84 -4.32
CA VAL A 5 4.32 -20.37 -2.98
C VAL A 5 4.02 -21.53 -2.03
N ASP A 6 5.07 -22.17 -1.54
CA ASP A 6 4.95 -23.14 -0.46
C ASP A 6 4.62 -22.40 0.84
N ILE A 7 3.34 -22.43 1.22
CA ILE A 7 2.82 -21.74 2.41
C ILE A 7 3.50 -22.26 3.68
N GLU A 8 3.91 -23.53 3.71
CA GLU A 8 4.57 -24.10 4.88
C GLU A 8 5.97 -23.51 5.09
N ALA A 9 6.68 -23.23 3.99
CA ALA A 9 8.02 -22.63 3.98
C ALA A 9 8.06 -21.13 4.33
N LEU A 10 6.91 -20.44 4.34
CA LEU A 10 6.87 -19.02 4.68
C LEU A 10 7.29 -18.75 6.13
N SER A 11 8.06 -17.69 6.33
CA SER A 11 8.44 -17.23 7.67
C SER A 11 7.20 -16.82 8.49
N PHE A 12 7.34 -16.80 9.80
CA PHE A 12 6.27 -16.35 10.71
C PHE A 12 5.78 -14.95 10.35
N ALA A 13 6.68 -14.03 10.01
CA ALA A 13 6.36 -12.65 9.63
C ALA A 13 5.52 -12.60 8.35
N SER A 14 5.89 -13.38 7.33
CA SER A 14 5.13 -13.50 6.08
C SER A 14 3.73 -14.04 6.34
N LYS A 15 3.60 -15.13 7.13
CA LYS A 15 2.31 -15.71 7.50
C LYS A 15 1.42 -14.71 8.24
N PHE A 16 1.98 -13.99 9.21
CA PHE A 16 1.27 -12.95 9.94
C PHE A 16 0.77 -11.85 8.99
N LEU A 17 1.62 -11.38 8.06
CA LEU A 17 1.26 -10.33 7.13
C LEU A 17 0.18 -10.76 6.13
N LEU A 18 0.19 -12.03 5.70
CA LEU A 18 -0.89 -12.61 4.88
C LEU A 18 -2.22 -12.63 5.64
N ILE A 19 -2.21 -13.08 6.90
CA ILE A 19 -3.40 -13.08 7.77
C ILE A 19 -3.91 -11.66 8.00
N TYR A 20 -3.02 -10.73 8.30
CA TYR A 20 -3.36 -9.31 8.45
C TYR A 20 -4.05 -8.76 7.20
N GLY A 21 -3.52 -9.04 6.00
CA GLY A 21 -4.16 -8.66 4.75
C GLY A 21 -5.53 -9.31 4.55
N ALA A 22 -5.70 -10.59 4.93
CA ALA A 22 -6.99 -11.27 4.88
C ALA A 22 -8.01 -10.66 5.85
N LEU A 23 -7.59 -10.28 7.05
CA LEU A 23 -8.43 -9.58 8.02
C LEU A 23 -8.85 -8.19 7.50
N MET A 24 -7.95 -7.47 6.82
CA MET A 24 -8.30 -6.21 6.14
C MET A 24 -9.29 -6.43 5.00
N GLY A 25 -9.14 -7.50 4.21
CA GLY A 25 -10.11 -7.90 3.20
C GLY A 25 -11.49 -8.23 3.79
N LEU A 26 -11.53 -8.98 4.90
CA LEU A 26 -12.76 -9.27 5.63
C LEU A 26 -13.41 -7.99 6.17
N ALA A 27 -12.62 -7.10 6.80
CA ALA A 27 -13.10 -5.81 7.30
C ALA A 27 -13.68 -4.94 6.17
N CYS A 28 -13.04 -4.96 4.99
CA CYS A 28 -13.56 -4.28 3.80
C CYS A 28 -14.92 -4.86 3.37
N GLY A 29 -15.06 -6.19 3.34
CA GLY A 29 -16.32 -6.86 3.01
C GLY A 29 -17.45 -6.55 4.00
N LEU A 30 -17.14 -6.55 5.31
CA LEU A 30 -18.10 -6.18 6.35
C LEU A 30 -18.51 -4.70 6.23
N THR A 31 -17.54 -3.81 5.99
CA THR A 31 -17.79 -2.37 5.81
C THR A 31 -18.61 -2.12 4.54
N PHE A 32 -18.41 -2.91 3.48
CA PHE A 32 -19.26 -2.87 2.30
C PHE A 32 -20.71 -3.19 2.66
N VAL A 33 -20.96 -4.25 3.41
CA VAL A 33 -22.32 -4.60 3.86
C VAL A 33 -22.94 -3.48 4.68
N VAL A 34 -22.20 -2.87 5.61
CA VAL A 34 -22.66 -1.70 6.38
C VAL A 34 -23.00 -0.52 5.48
N SER A 35 -22.17 -0.26 4.46
CA SER A 35 -22.35 0.87 3.55
C SER A 35 -23.63 0.81 2.72
N LEU A 36 -24.22 -0.38 2.53
CA LEU A 36 -25.49 -0.55 1.82
C LEU A 36 -26.68 0.05 2.56
N TYR A 37 -26.54 0.29 3.87
CA TYR A 37 -27.61 0.77 4.75
C TYR A 37 -27.32 2.16 5.36
N ASP A 38 -26.24 2.82 4.95
CA ASP A 38 -25.83 4.12 5.48
C ASP A 38 -25.73 5.14 4.35
N GLU A 39 -26.76 5.98 4.24
CA GLU A 39 -26.88 6.99 3.18
C GLU A 39 -26.03 8.24 3.44
N ARG A 40 -25.35 8.34 4.59
CA ARG A 40 -24.54 9.52 4.91
C ARG A 40 -23.41 9.70 3.90
N THR A 41 -23.25 10.93 3.45
CA THR A 41 -22.19 11.31 2.52
C THR A 41 -21.26 12.36 3.13
N LEU A 42 -19.98 12.28 2.79
CA LEU A 42 -19.00 13.33 3.00
C LEU A 42 -18.48 13.78 1.64
N ARG A 43 -18.74 15.05 1.29
CA ARG A 43 -18.41 15.63 -0.03
C ARG A 43 -19.04 14.88 -1.21
N GLU A 44 -20.32 14.56 -1.10
CA GLU A 44 -21.12 13.83 -2.12
C GLU A 44 -20.69 12.36 -2.35
N VAL A 45 -19.91 11.78 -1.44
CA VAL A 45 -19.48 10.38 -1.51
C VAL A 45 -19.84 9.68 -0.19
N GLY A 46 -20.35 8.45 -0.26
CA GLY A 46 -20.68 7.67 0.94
C GLY A 46 -19.52 7.58 1.92
N ILE A 47 -19.79 7.81 3.21
CA ILE A 47 -18.75 7.94 4.26
C ILE A 47 -17.84 6.71 4.38
N TRP A 48 -18.37 5.53 4.08
CA TRP A 48 -17.66 4.24 4.17
C TRP A 48 -16.75 3.95 2.97
N MET A 49 -16.84 4.72 1.88
CA MET A 49 -16.04 4.52 0.68
C MET A 49 -14.53 4.67 0.95
N LYS A 50 -14.15 5.66 1.76
CA LYS A 50 -12.74 5.88 2.12
C LYS A 50 -12.19 4.75 3.01
N PRO A 51 -12.85 4.35 4.11
CA PRO A 51 -12.49 3.15 4.87
C PRO A 51 -12.25 1.91 4.00
N MET A 52 -13.20 1.57 3.11
CA MET A 52 -13.06 0.40 2.23
C MET A 52 -11.83 0.49 1.31
N LYS A 53 -11.57 1.66 0.71
CA LYS A 53 -10.39 1.87 -0.13
C LYS A 53 -9.08 1.65 0.63
N PHE A 54 -9.00 2.14 1.87
CA PHE A 54 -7.81 1.94 2.71
C PHE A 54 -7.66 0.47 3.14
N MET A 55 -8.75 -0.19 3.58
CA MET A 55 -8.71 -1.62 3.93
C MET A 55 -8.26 -2.49 2.74
N ALA A 56 -8.83 -2.26 1.56
CA ALA A 56 -8.46 -2.99 0.34
C ALA A 56 -7.01 -2.70 -0.08
N ALA A 57 -6.58 -1.43 -0.02
CA ALA A 57 -5.21 -1.05 -0.35
C ALA A 57 -4.20 -1.67 0.62
N THR A 58 -4.47 -1.64 1.92
CA THR A 58 -3.62 -2.25 2.94
C THR A 58 -3.52 -3.76 2.78
N ALA A 59 -4.62 -4.44 2.47
CA ALA A 59 -4.62 -5.88 2.17
C ALA A 59 -3.70 -6.19 0.99
N LEU A 60 -3.88 -5.47 -0.13
CA LEU A 60 -3.05 -5.64 -1.32
C LEU A 60 -1.58 -5.31 -1.04
N PHE A 61 -1.30 -4.26 -0.26
CA PHE A 61 0.06 -3.84 0.08
C PHE A 61 0.79 -4.89 0.92
N ALA A 62 0.11 -5.45 1.94
CA ALA A 62 0.61 -6.54 2.77
C ALA A 62 0.96 -7.78 1.93
N TRP A 63 0.03 -8.23 1.08
CA TRP A 63 0.25 -9.39 0.21
C TRP A 63 1.34 -9.14 -0.84
N THR A 64 1.41 -7.93 -1.39
CA THR A 64 2.45 -7.52 -2.33
C THR A 64 3.83 -7.58 -1.66
N THR A 65 3.96 -7.09 -0.43
CA THR A 65 5.23 -7.13 0.33
C THR A 65 5.72 -8.57 0.51
N VAL A 66 4.83 -9.51 0.87
CA VAL A 66 5.18 -10.94 0.97
C VAL A 66 5.60 -11.49 -0.39
N TRP A 67 4.74 -11.32 -1.41
CA TRP A 67 4.97 -11.85 -2.75
C TRP A 67 6.30 -11.38 -3.35
N LEU A 68 6.60 -10.08 -3.28
CA LEU A 68 7.82 -9.51 -3.84
C LEU A 68 9.08 -9.98 -3.11
N THR A 69 9.00 -10.18 -1.79
CA THR A 69 10.15 -10.67 -1.02
C THR A 69 10.44 -12.12 -1.37
N GLU A 70 9.41 -12.97 -1.41
CA GLU A 70 9.54 -14.38 -1.83
C GLU A 70 10.02 -14.51 -3.28
N LEU A 71 9.56 -13.61 -4.17
CA LEU A 71 9.95 -13.58 -5.58
C LEU A 71 11.42 -13.18 -5.78
N ALA A 72 11.92 -12.20 -5.02
CA ALA A 72 13.27 -11.66 -5.20
C ALA A 72 14.34 -12.41 -4.40
N ASN A 73 14.08 -12.67 -3.12
CA ASN A 73 14.96 -13.42 -2.23
C ASN A 73 14.24 -13.79 -0.92
N SER A 74 13.72 -15.02 -0.84
CA SER A 74 12.99 -15.52 0.33
C SER A 74 13.84 -15.60 1.60
N ALA A 75 15.17 -15.66 1.51
CA ALA A 75 16.04 -15.68 2.69
C ALA A 75 15.91 -14.39 3.54
N VAL A 76 15.50 -13.28 2.92
CA VAL A 76 15.28 -12.00 3.63
C VAL A 76 14.13 -12.12 4.64
N THR A 77 13.14 -12.98 4.41
CA THR A 77 11.96 -13.08 5.28
C THR A 77 12.25 -13.62 6.68
N HIS A 78 13.45 -14.17 6.90
CA HIS A 78 13.91 -14.70 8.17
C HIS A 78 14.81 -13.72 8.96
N GLY A 79 15.12 -12.55 8.39
CA GLY A 79 15.94 -11.53 9.02
C GLY A 79 15.18 -10.58 9.94
N GLN A 80 15.87 -9.99 10.92
CA GLN A 80 15.29 -8.99 11.83
C GLN A 80 14.80 -7.72 11.10
N ALA A 81 15.44 -7.35 9.99
CA ALA A 81 15.00 -6.23 9.16
C ALA A 81 13.59 -6.47 8.60
N TYR A 82 13.30 -7.69 8.13
CA TYR A 82 11.98 -8.02 7.57
C TYR A 82 10.88 -8.01 8.65
N LEU A 83 11.19 -8.47 9.86
CA LEU A 83 10.29 -8.33 11.01
C LEU A 83 9.96 -6.86 11.28
N GLY A 84 10.97 -5.98 11.29
CA GLY A 84 10.78 -4.54 11.47
C GLY A 84 9.94 -3.91 10.35
N ILE A 85 10.16 -4.30 9.11
CA ILE A 85 9.37 -3.86 7.94
C ILE A 85 7.90 -4.27 8.10
N CYS A 86 7.63 -5.52 8.45
CA CYS A 86 6.27 -6.02 8.67
C CYS A 86 5.58 -5.29 9.82
N ALA A 87 6.28 -5.08 10.94
CA ALA A 87 5.75 -4.34 12.08
C ALA A 87 5.42 -2.89 11.72
N LEU A 88 6.33 -2.20 11.03
CA LEU A 88 6.13 -0.82 10.57
C LEU A 88 4.90 -0.71 9.65
N LEU A 89 4.79 -1.60 8.67
CA LEU A 89 3.66 -1.68 7.74
C LEU A 89 2.34 -1.86 8.52
N VAL A 90 2.27 -2.84 9.41
CA VAL A 90 1.05 -3.16 10.17
C VAL A 90 0.67 -2.03 11.10
N ILE A 91 1.61 -1.46 11.87
CA ILE A 91 1.32 -0.39 12.83
C ILE A 91 0.78 0.85 12.10
N THR A 92 1.47 1.29 11.05
CA THR A 92 1.11 2.51 10.30
C THR A 92 -0.23 2.36 9.60
N SER A 93 -0.41 1.26 8.86
CA SER A 93 -1.65 1.04 8.12
C SER A 93 -2.85 0.70 9.01
N LEU A 94 -2.66 -0.02 10.12
CA LEU A 94 -3.74 -0.25 11.09
C LEU A 94 -4.17 1.06 11.75
N PHE A 95 -3.22 1.91 12.14
CA PHE A 95 -3.54 3.24 12.68
C PHE A 95 -4.38 4.05 11.69
N GLU A 96 -3.96 4.13 10.43
CA GLU A 96 -4.72 4.85 9.40
C GLU A 96 -6.12 4.27 9.21
N VAL A 97 -6.25 2.95 9.02
CA VAL A 97 -7.56 2.31 8.82
C VAL A 97 -8.48 2.55 10.00
N VAL A 98 -8.01 2.37 11.23
CA VAL A 98 -8.81 2.57 12.45
C VAL A 98 -9.27 4.02 12.55
N TYR A 99 -8.36 4.99 12.41
CA TYR A 99 -8.72 6.40 12.55
C TYR A 99 -9.61 6.89 11.42
N ILE A 100 -9.37 6.46 10.17
CA ILE A 100 -10.24 6.77 9.02
C ILE A 100 -11.64 6.22 9.23
N THR A 101 -11.75 4.98 9.73
CA THR A 101 -13.04 4.33 9.98
C THR A 101 -13.79 5.02 11.11
N TYR A 102 -13.09 5.42 12.18
CA TYR A 102 -13.67 6.20 13.28
C TYR A 102 -14.18 7.57 12.82
N GLN A 103 -13.39 8.34 12.07
CA GLN A 103 -13.84 9.63 11.55
C GLN A 103 -15.03 9.46 10.59
N ALA A 104 -15.01 8.43 9.75
CA ALA A 104 -16.13 8.11 8.88
C ALA A 104 -17.40 7.79 9.67
N SER A 105 -17.33 7.04 10.78
CA SER A 105 -18.51 6.74 11.61
C SER A 105 -19.13 8.00 12.22
N GLN A 106 -18.31 9.03 12.48
CA GLN A 106 -18.76 10.34 12.92
C GLN A 106 -19.26 11.25 11.78
N GLY A 107 -19.12 10.84 10.51
CA GLY A 107 -19.42 11.68 9.36
C GLY A 107 -18.36 12.77 9.11
N GLU A 108 -17.18 12.63 9.69
CA GLU A 108 -16.12 13.64 9.72
C GLU A 108 -14.96 13.29 8.79
N ALA A 109 -14.23 14.32 8.36
CA ALA A 109 -13.01 14.12 7.59
C ALA A 109 -11.86 13.64 8.50
N SER A 110 -11.11 12.65 8.03
CA SER A 110 -9.84 12.21 8.66
C SER A 110 -8.61 12.95 8.14
N HIS A 111 -8.61 13.31 6.87
CA HIS A 111 -7.56 14.14 6.26
C HIS A 111 -8.10 15.55 6.05
N TYR A 112 -7.23 16.56 6.13
CA TYR A 112 -7.56 17.98 6.02
C TYR A 112 -8.46 18.53 7.14
N ASN A 113 -8.78 17.71 8.14
CA ASN A 113 -9.53 18.17 9.30
C ASN A 113 -8.57 18.83 10.29
N ILE A 114 -8.69 20.16 10.39
CA ILE A 114 -7.88 21.01 11.27
C ILE A 114 -8.79 21.89 12.15
N SER A 115 -10.01 21.43 12.43
CA SER A 115 -11.01 22.18 13.21
C SER A 115 -10.52 22.54 14.61
N ASP A 116 -9.68 21.69 15.20
CA ASP A 116 -9.13 21.85 16.55
C ASP A 116 -7.75 21.15 16.66
N PRO A 117 -7.02 21.36 17.77
CA PRO A 117 -5.68 20.83 17.95
C PRO A 117 -5.59 19.30 17.86
N TRP A 118 -6.63 18.57 18.25
CA TRP A 118 -6.63 17.11 18.20
C TRP A 118 -6.72 16.61 16.76
N HIS A 119 -7.65 17.15 15.96
CA HIS A 119 -7.78 16.77 14.56
C HIS A 119 -6.54 17.16 13.73
N ALA A 120 -5.98 18.34 13.99
CA ALA A 120 -4.73 18.77 13.36
C ALA A 120 -3.55 17.84 13.70
N LEU A 121 -3.43 17.42 14.97
CA LEU A 121 -2.43 16.44 15.40
C LEU A 121 -2.64 15.09 14.69
N MET A 122 -3.87 14.57 14.68
CA MET A 122 -4.18 13.30 14.04
C MET A 122 -3.89 13.34 12.54
N PHE A 123 -4.25 14.43 11.84
CA PHE A 123 -3.92 14.59 10.43
C PHE A 123 -2.39 14.57 10.18
N GLY A 124 -1.61 15.21 11.07
CA GLY A 124 -0.14 15.13 11.04
C GLY A 124 0.40 13.71 11.28
N LEU A 125 -0.17 12.98 12.25
CA LEU A 125 0.19 11.59 12.52
C LEU A 125 -0.14 10.66 11.35
N MET A 126 -1.26 10.89 10.66
CA MET A 126 -1.58 10.16 9.43
C MET A 126 -0.53 10.40 8.34
N ALA A 127 -0.08 11.64 8.16
CA ALA A 127 1.00 11.93 7.22
C ALA A 127 2.30 11.18 7.59
N LEU A 128 2.65 11.13 8.88
CA LEU A 128 3.81 10.34 9.36
C LEU A 128 3.59 8.84 9.13
N ALA A 129 2.39 8.32 9.38
CA ALA A 129 2.06 6.92 9.15
C ALA A 129 2.15 6.56 7.66
N ALA A 130 1.63 7.41 6.77
CA ALA A 130 1.71 7.22 5.33
C ALA A 130 3.17 7.19 4.83
N VAL A 131 4.02 8.08 5.34
CA VAL A 131 5.47 8.07 5.04
C VAL A 131 6.14 6.81 5.61
N GLY A 132 5.78 6.39 6.83
CA GLY A 132 6.29 5.15 7.42
C GLY A 132 5.91 3.91 6.60
N LEU A 133 4.67 3.88 6.10
CA LEU A 133 4.17 2.81 5.24
C LEU A 133 4.95 2.74 3.93
N THR A 134 5.18 3.86 3.24
CA THR A 134 5.98 3.87 2.00
C THR A 134 7.47 3.59 2.28
N ALA A 135 8.00 4.08 3.41
CA ALA A 135 9.37 3.81 3.83
C ALA A 135 9.63 2.33 4.10
N SER A 136 8.61 1.55 4.51
CA SER A 136 8.73 0.09 4.64
C SER A 136 9.17 -0.57 3.32
N GLN A 137 8.72 -0.04 2.17
CA GLN A 137 9.08 -0.56 0.84
C GLN A 137 10.49 -0.14 0.44
N GLY A 138 10.89 1.10 0.75
CA GLY A 138 12.27 1.54 0.56
C GLY A 138 13.26 0.74 1.43
N TRP A 139 12.88 0.44 2.67
CA TRP A 139 13.66 -0.42 3.56
C TRP A 139 13.75 -1.86 3.02
N LEU A 140 12.65 -2.42 2.52
CA LEU A 140 12.66 -3.72 1.87
C LEU A 140 13.57 -3.76 0.63
N ALA A 141 13.49 -2.74 -0.23
CA ALA A 141 14.35 -2.62 -1.40
C ALA A 141 15.84 -2.63 -1.00
N TRP A 142 16.20 -1.90 0.05
CA TRP A 142 17.56 -1.89 0.58
C TRP A 142 17.96 -3.24 1.18
N ALA A 143 17.09 -3.91 1.92
CA ALA A 143 17.35 -5.24 2.48
C ALA A 143 17.59 -6.29 1.38
N LEU A 144 16.76 -6.29 0.33
CA LEU A 144 16.92 -7.15 -0.85
C LEU A 144 18.22 -6.84 -1.59
N TRP A 145 18.55 -5.55 -1.78
CA TRP A 145 19.81 -5.14 -2.38
C TRP A 145 21.01 -5.65 -1.58
N LYS A 146 20.97 -5.56 -0.25
CA LYS A 146 22.04 -6.05 0.63
C LYS A 146 22.19 -7.56 0.62
N ALA A 147 21.10 -8.30 0.45
CA ALA A 147 21.07 -9.76 0.44
C ALA A 147 21.27 -10.37 -0.96
N ARG A 148 21.51 -9.56 -2.00
CA ARG A 148 21.68 -10.05 -3.37
C ARG A 148 22.87 -11.02 -3.49
N PRO A 149 22.80 -12.03 -4.38
CA PRO A 149 23.91 -12.92 -4.65
C PRO A 149 25.11 -12.16 -5.24
N ILE A 150 26.31 -12.73 -5.08
CA ILE A 150 27.50 -12.28 -5.78
C ILE A 150 27.38 -12.78 -7.23
N GLY A 151 26.84 -11.95 -8.11
CA GLY A 151 26.56 -12.27 -9.51
C GLY A 151 25.54 -11.31 -10.15
N PRO A 152 25.19 -11.52 -11.43
CA PRO A 152 24.13 -10.74 -12.08
C PRO A 152 22.77 -11.04 -11.44
N LEU A 153 21.94 -10.00 -11.31
CA LEU A 153 20.54 -10.13 -10.92
C LEU A 153 19.68 -10.43 -12.14
N SER A 154 18.62 -11.24 -11.96
CA SER A 154 17.57 -11.38 -12.98
C SER A 154 16.84 -10.05 -13.21
N VAL A 155 16.20 -9.88 -14.38
CA VAL A 155 15.41 -8.68 -14.67
C VAL A 155 14.24 -8.56 -13.71
N THR A 156 13.64 -9.68 -13.30
CA THR A 156 12.60 -9.73 -12.26
C THR A 156 13.10 -9.16 -10.94
N THR A 157 14.26 -9.57 -10.43
CA THR A 157 14.80 -9.06 -9.17
C THR A 157 15.14 -7.58 -9.25
N TRP A 158 15.68 -7.11 -10.39
CA TRP A 158 15.81 -5.68 -10.67
C TRP A 158 14.47 -4.96 -10.62
N GLY A 159 13.45 -5.52 -11.26
CA GLY A 159 12.09 -5.00 -11.26
C GLY A 159 11.53 -4.85 -9.85
N VAL A 160 11.75 -5.83 -8.97
CA VAL A 160 11.36 -5.77 -7.55
C VAL A 160 12.05 -4.62 -6.83
N ILE A 161 13.38 -4.55 -6.88
CA ILE A 161 14.15 -3.52 -6.16
C ILE A 161 13.80 -2.11 -6.67
N ILE A 162 13.69 -1.93 -7.99
CA ILE A 162 13.31 -0.65 -8.60
C ILE A 162 11.86 -0.29 -8.27
N GLY A 163 10.92 -1.25 -8.39
CA GLY A 163 9.50 -1.04 -8.09
C GLY A 163 9.26 -0.61 -6.65
N LEU A 164 9.91 -1.26 -5.68
CA LEU A 164 9.85 -0.91 -4.27
C LEU A 164 10.48 0.47 -4.00
N THR A 165 11.63 0.76 -4.61
CA THR A 165 12.32 2.07 -4.48
C THR A 165 11.47 3.21 -5.03
N LEU A 166 10.92 3.04 -6.24
CA LEU A 166 10.05 4.03 -6.86
C LEU A 166 8.73 4.18 -6.11
N THR A 167 8.19 3.10 -5.55
CA THR A 167 7.04 3.19 -4.66
C THR A 167 7.32 4.10 -3.48
N PHE A 168 8.46 3.91 -2.81
CA PHE A 168 8.84 4.80 -1.72
C PHE A 168 8.98 6.25 -2.17
N VAL A 169 9.76 6.52 -3.22
CA VAL A 169 10.08 7.89 -3.67
C VAL A 169 8.84 8.59 -4.23
N LEU A 170 8.17 7.99 -5.22
CA LEU A 170 7.07 8.63 -5.94
C LEU A 170 5.85 8.81 -5.05
N SER A 171 5.52 7.81 -4.22
CA SER A 171 4.37 7.89 -3.31
C SER A 171 4.59 8.91 -2.20
N THR A 172 5.82 9.03 -1.69
CA THR A 172 6.14 10.03 -0.66
C THR A 172 6.02 11.44 -1.23
N ILE A 173 6.63 11.72 -2.40
CA ILE A 173 6.55 13.03 -3.04
C ILE A 173 5.09 13.39 -3.36
N SER A 174 4.38 12.52 -4.07
CA SER A 174 2.99 12.77 -4.45
C SER A 174 2.04 12.78 -3.24
N GLY A 175 2.34 12.03 -2.18
CA GLY A 175 1.62 12.04 -0.91
C GLY A 175 1.70 13.39 -0.19
N PHE A 176 2.90 14.00 -0.13
CA PHE A 176 3.04 15.37 0.38
C PHE A 176 2.27 16.38 -0.47
N MET A 177 2.28 16.23 -1.79
CA MET A 177 1.50 17.11 -2.67
C MET A 177 -0.01 16.97 -2.41
N LEU A 178 -0.50 15.75 -2.18
CA LEU A 178 -1.90 15.50 -1.80
C LEU A 178 -2.20 16.08 -0.41
N GLY A 179 -1.30 15.95 0.58
CA GLY A 179 -1.50 16.49 1.92
C GLY A 179 -1.71 18.02 1.94
N GLY A 180 -1.09 18.75 1.01
CA GLY A 180 -1.29 20.19 0.83
C GLY A 180 -2.43 20.58 -0.12
N ASN A 181 -2.97 19.64 -0.91
CA ASN A 181 -3.96 19.94 -1.95
C ASN A 181 -5.14 18.97 -1.89
N GLN A 182 -6.22 19.38 -1.25
CA GLN A 182 -7.44 18.59 -1.18
C GLN A 182 -8.02 18.36 -2.58
N PRO A 183 -8.29 17.09 -2.99
CA PRO A 183 -8.83 16.80 -4.31
C PRO A 183 -10.21 17.44 -4.54
N PRO A 184 -10.66 17.62 -5.80
CA PRO A 184 -12.00 18.13 -6.10
C PRO A 184 -13.11 17.28 -5.43
N SER A 185 -14.23 17.92 -5.09
CA SER A 185 -15.44 17.27 -4.57
C SER A 185 -16.43 16.93 -5.68
N GLY A 186 -17.43 16.11 -5.35
CA GLY A 186 -18.49 15.71 -6.26
C GLY A 186 -18.21 14.38 -6.94
N SER A 187 -19.07 14.02 -7.89
CA SER A 187 -18.95 12.77 -8.64
C SER A 187 -17.75 12.82 -9.57
N GLY A 188 -16.72 12.04 -9.27
CA GLY A 188 -15.62 11.76 -10.18
C GLY A 188 -15.92 10.57 -11.10
N MET A 189 -14.88 10.02 -11.72
CA MET A 189 -14.97 8.80 -12.51
C MET A 189 -15.57 7.64 -11.70
N PRO A 190 -16.34 6.73 -12.34
CA PRO A 190 -16.82 5.52 -11.69
C PRO A 190 -15.68 4.76 -11.01
N ILE A 191 -15.98 4.12 -9.87
CA ILE A 191 -15.05 3.28 -9.06
C ILE A 191 -13.98 4.09 -8.32
N VAL A 192 -13.13 4.82 -9.04
CA VAL A 192 -11.95 5.50 -8.46
C VAL A 192 -12.29 6.88 -7.89
N GLY A 193 -13.28 7.56 -8.46
CA GLY A 193 -13.73 8.89 -8.03
C GLY A 193 -12.78 10.03 -8.38
N TRP A 194 -11.89 9.83 -9.37
CA TRP A 194 -10.91 10.82 -9.82
C TRP A 194 -11.52 11.84 -10.79
N HIS A 195 -10.93 13.02 -10.85
CA HIS A 195 -11.23 14.04 -11.86
C HIS A 195 -10.07 14.17 -12.85
N LEU A 196 -10.37 14.53 -14.09
CA LEU A 196 -9.34 14.74 -15.13
C LEU A 196 -8.56 16.05 -14.97
N TYR A 197 -9.05 16.96 -14.13
CA TYR A 197 -8.49 18.29 -13.94
C TYR A 197 -8.22 18.56 -12.45
N LYS A 198 -7.02 19.03 -12.13
CA LYS A 198 -6.55 19.37 -10.77
C LYS A 198 -6.69 18.22 -9.74
N ASP A 199 -6.49 16.99 -10.18
CA ASP A 199 -6.49 15.82 -9.32
C ASP A 199 -5.15 15.08 -9.39
N ILE A 200 -4.48 14.95 -8.25
CA ILE A 200 -3.16 14.31 -8.14
C ILE A 200 -3.31 12.82 -7.79
N ARG A 201 -4.52 12.35 -7.43
CA ARG A 201 -4.75 10.96 -7.05
C ARG A 201 -4.34 9.94 -8.14
N PRO A 202 -4.56 10.18 -9.44
CA PRO A 202 -4.11 9.25 -10.48
C PRO A 202 -2.58 9.06 -10.51
N SER A 203 -1.80 10.14 -10.41
CA SER A 203 -0.34 10.05 -10.42
C SER A 203 0.20 9.45 -9.12
N HIS A 204 -0.42 9.79 -7.98
CA HIS A 204 -0.11 9.15 -6.70
C HIS A 204 -0.38 7.65 -6.74
N PHE A 205 -1.51 7.22 -7.31
CA PHE A 205 -1.85 5.81 -7.49
C PHE A 205 -0.78 5.07 -8.29
N LEU A 206 -0.32 5.64 -9.41
CA LEU A 206 0.77 5.05 -10.20
C LEU A 206 2.08 4.97 -9.39
N GLY A 207 2.38 5.99 -8.57
CA GLY A 207 3.51 5.98 -7.66
C GLY A 207 3.44 4.82 -6.66
N VAL A 208 2.31 4.66 -5.96
CA VAL A 208 2.08 3.59 -4.98
C VAL A 208 2.12 2.20 -5.61
N HIS A 209 1.69 2.11 -6.88
CA HIS A 209 1.62 0.86 -7.60
C HIS A 209 2.88 0.48 -8.39
N ALA A 210 3.95 1.27 -8.32
CA ALA A 210 5.22 0.94 -8.96
C ALA A 210 5.76 -0.44 -8.50
N GLN A 211 5.56 -0.80 -7.24
CA GLN A 211 5.94 -2.10 -6.67
C GLN A 211 5.17 -3.28 -7.28
N GLN A 212 3.96 -3.09 -7.83
CA GLN A 212 3.29 -4.17 -8.56
C GLN A 212 3.62 -4.12 -10.05
N LEU A 213 3.52 -2.94 -10.66
CA LEU A 213 3.59 -2.78 -12.11
C LEU A 213 4.99 -3.11 -12.67
N ILE A 214 6.05 -2.65 -12.01
CA ILE A 214 7.42 -2.84 -12.50
C ILE A 214 7.88 -4.30 -12.36
N PRO A 215 7.66 -5.00 -11.24
CA PRO A 215 8.00 -6.42 -11.15
C PRO A 215 7.19 -7.29 -12.10
N LEU A 216 5.89 -7.01 -12.29
CA LEU A 216 5.07 -7.71 -13.28
C LEU A 216 5.64 -7.55 -14.69
N TRP A 217 6.10 -6.35 -15.04
CA TRP A 217 6.79 -6.12 -16.31
C TRP A 217 8.12 -6.87 -16.38
N GLY A 218 8.91 -6.88 -15.32
CA GLY A 218 10.16 -7.66 -15.22
C GLY A 218 9.94 -9.15 -15.46
N ILE A 219 8.89 -9.74 -14.89
CA ILE A 219 8.50 -11.14 -15.12
C ILE A 219 8.14 -11.38 -16.59
N VAL A 220 7.41 -10.46 -17.23
CA VAL A 220 7.04 -10.56 -18.65
C VAL A 220 8.29 -10.52 -19.52
N VAL A 221 9.22 -9.60 -19.26
CA VAL A 221 10.47 -9.46 -20.00
C VAL A 221 11.36 -10.70 -19.84
N ASP A 222 11.57 -11.19 -18.61
CA ASP A 222 12.34 -12.41 -18.36
C ASP A 222 11.74 -13.61 -19.09
N ARG A 223 10.40 -13.73 -19.16
CA ARG A 223 9.75 -14.84 -19.86
C ARG A 223 9.86 -14.75 -21.39
N LEU A 224 9.86 -13.54 -21.95
CA LEU A 224 9.88 -13.34 -23.40
C LEU A 224 11.31 -13.33 -23.96
N PHE A 225 12.29 -12.84 -23.19
CA PHE A 225 13.65 -12.57 -23.67
C PHE A 225 14.75 -13.19 -22.81
N GLY A 226 14.42 -13.81 -21.67
CA GLY A 226 15.39 -14.40 -20.75
C GLY A 226 15.82 -15.83 -21.09
N ASN A 227 15.29 -16.43 -22.16
CA ASN A 227 15.68 -17.78 -22.62
C ASN A 227 16.95 -17.79 -23.50
N ASP A 228 17.58 -16.64 -23.75
CA ASP A 228 18.74 -16.51 -24.63
C ASP A 228 20.06 -16.15 -23.88
N ALA A 229 20.15 -16.41 -22.56
CA ALA A 229 21.35 -16.15 -21.75
C ALA A 229 21.87 -17.38 -21.01
#